data_AF-X1FQ23-F1
#
_entry.id   AF-X1FQ23-F1
#
_cell.length_a   1.000
_cell.length_b   1.000
_cell.length_c   1.000
_cell.angle_alpha   90.00
_cell.angle_beta   90.00
_cell.angle_gamma   90.00
#
_symmetry.space_group_name_H-M   'P 1'
#
loop_
_entity.id
_entity.type
_entity.pdbx_description
1 polymer ?
#
loop_
_entity_poly.entity_id
_entity_poly.type
_entity_poly.pdbx_seq_one_letter_code
_entity_poly.pdbx_strand_id
1 'polypeptide(L)' 'TLTLGFYYSFHKEKIEDPKYRYLVERKLQEVFGQSYKLKCILVNLKRKVPPQTQSPLIKAALEMGAEISD' A
#
# COMPACT_ATOMS: atom_id res chain seq x y z
N THR A 1 8.81 14.93 -1.09
CA THR A 1 9.20 13.72 -0.34
C THR A 1 8.07 12.73 -0.49
N LEU A 2 8.33 11.53 -1.01
CA LEU A 2 7.30 10.52 -1.32
C LEU A 2 7.41 9.35 -0.34
N THR A 3 6.28 8.91 0.21
CA THR A 3 6.24 7.79 1.16
C THR A 3 5.68 6.54 0.48
N LEU A 4 6.46 5.47 0.43
CA LEU A 4 6.03 4.16 -0.07
C LEU A 4 5.67 3.24 1.10
N GLY A 5 4.44 2.74 1.07
CA GLY A 5 3.97 1.74 2.01
C GLY A 5 4.27 0.33 1.51
N PHE A 6 4.91 -0.47 2.35
CA PHE A 6 5.21 -1.87 2.09
C PHE A 6 4.45 -2.76 3.06
N TYR A 7 3.94 -3.89 2.59
CA TYR A 7 3.24 -4.86 3.45
C TYR A 7 4.19 -5.85 4.14
N TYR A 8 5.43 -5.96 3.64
CA TYR A 8 6.43 -6.89 4.15
C TYR A 8 7.74 -6.14 4.41
N SER A 9 8.40 -6.45 5.54
CA SER A 9 9.67 -5.86 5.92
C SER A 9 10.75 -6.09 4.87
N PHE A 10 10.82 -7.29 4.30
CA PHE A 10 11.82 -7.64 3.29
C PHE A 10 11.77 -6.72 2.06
N HIS A 11 10.57 -6.37 1.57
CA HIS A 11 10.42 -5.44 0.44
C HIS A 11 10.80 -4.01 0.86
N LYS A 12 10.42 -3.60 2.07
CA LYS A 12 10.81 -2.30 2.63
C LYS A 12 12.32 -2.17 2.69
N GLU A 13 13.01 -3.13 3.31
CA GLU A 13 14.46 -3.14 3.53
C GLU A 13 15.22 -3.11 2.21
N LYS A 14 14.78 -3.93 1.24
CA LYS A 14 15.42 -3.96 -0.08
C LYS A 14 15.35 -2.61 -0.80
N ILE A 15 14.25 -1.85 -0.66
CA ILE A 15 14.09 -0.55 -1.32
C ILE A 15 14.68 0.61 -0.51
N GLU A 16 14.75 0.46 0.81
CA GLU A 16 15.38 1.43 1.71
C GLU A 16 16.92 1.40 1.59
N ASP A 17 17.48 0.25 1.24
CA ASP A 17 18.91 0.10 0.95
C ASP A 17 19.36 1.09 -0.15
N PRO A 18 20.42 1.88 0.08
CA PRO A 18 20.90 2.89 -0.85
C PRO A 18 21.26 2.33 -2.23
N LYS A 19 21.62 1.04 -2.33
CA LYS A 19 21.92 0.34 -3.58
C LYS A 19 20.70 0.22 -4.49
N TYR A 20 19.48 0.14 -3.96
CA TYR A 20 18.26 0.00 -4.74
C TYR A 20 17.39 1.26 -4.72
N ARG A 21 17.54 2.09 -3.69
CA ARG A 21 16.80 3.35 -3.52
C ARG A 21 16.89 4.25 -4.77
N TYR A 22 18.08 4.40 -5.34
CA TYR A 22 18.29 5.27 -6.51
C TYR A 22 17.50 4.80 -7.74
N LEU A 23 17.28 3.49 -7.90
CA LEU A 23 16.51 2.93 -9.02
C LEU A 23 15.06 3.36 -8.93
N VAL A 24 14.50 3.34 -7.72
CA VAL A 24 13.12 3.75 -7.47
C VAL A 24 12.98 5.26 -7.59
N GLU A 25 13.91 6.05 -7.04
CA GLU A 25 13.92 7.51 -7.20
C GLU A 25 14.02 7.92 -8.67
N ARG A 26 14.89 7.26 -9.46
CA ARG A 26 14.98 7.48 -10.91
C ARG A 26 13.68 7.15 -11.60
N LYS A 27 13.07 6.00 -11.29
CA LYS A 27 11.83 5.61 -11.94
C LYS A 27 10.66 6.53 -11.59
N LEU A 28 10.61 7.01 -10.35
CA LEU A 28 9.63 8.01 -9.93
C LEU A 28 9.83 9.34 -10.66
N GLN A 29 11.08 9.76 -10.89
CA GLN A 29 11.36 10.94 -11.68
C GLN A 29 10.91 10.78 -13.13
N GLU A 30 11.10 9.61 -13.74
CA GLU A 30 10.60 9.33 -15.10
C GLU A 30 9.07 9.38 -15.18
N VAL A 31 8.37 8.88 -14.16
CA VAL A 31 6.89 8.79 -14.17
C VAL A 31 6.23 10.12 -13.81
N PHE A 32 6.76 10.81 -12.80
CA PHE A 32 6.15 12.03 -12.25
C PHE A 32 6.82 13.32 -12.74
N GLY A 33 7.94 13.23 -13.46
CA GLY A 33 8.70 14.38 -13.95
C GLY A 33 9.44 15.17 -12.85
N GLN A 34 9.44 14.68 -11.61
CA GLN A 34 10.00 15.39 -10.46
C GLN A 34 10.85 14.46 -9.58
N SER A 35 11.97 14.99 -9.08
CA SER A 35 12.81 14.26 -8.12
C SER A 35 12.18 14.29 -6.73
N TYR A 36 11.95 13.11 -6.14
CA TYR A 36 11.43 12.96 -4.79
C TYR A 36 12.40 12.19 -3.91
N LYS A 37 12.65 12.70 -2.70
CA LYS A 37 13.27 11.92 -1.63
C LYS A 37 12.29 10.84 -1.14
N LEU A 38 12.70 9.58 -1.22
CA LEU A 38 11.92 8.44 -0.74
C LEU A 38 11.93 8.28 0.78
N LYS A 39 10.78 7.87 1.33
CA LYS A 39 10.61 7.31 2.67
C LYS A 39 9.86 5.99 2.55
N CYS A 40 10.33 4.95 3.22
CA CYS A 40 9.70 3.63 3.21
C CYS A 40 9.04 3.36 4.57
N ILE A 41 7.78 2.93 4.58
CA ILE A 41 7.07 2.58 5.81
C ILE A 41 6.49 1.17 5.71
N LEU A 42 6.44 0.45 6.83
CA LEU A 42 5.72 -0.82 6.89
C LEU A 42 4.26 -0.51 7.21
N VAL A 43 3.37 -0.91 6.30
CA VAL A 43 1.93 -0.77 6.45
C VAL A 43 1.37 -2.11 6.88
N ASN A 44 0.64 -2.12 7.99
CA ASN A 44 -0.02 -3.33 8.47
C ASN A 44 -1.07 -3.75 7.43
N LEU A 45 -0.97 -4.99 6.92
CA LEU A 45 -1.86 -5.55 5.89
C LEU A 45 -3.34 -5.60 6.32
N LYS A 46 -3.66 -5.26 7.57
CA LYS A 46 -5.02 -5.13 8.11
C LYS A 46 -5.87 -4.02 7.44
N ARG A 47 -5.35 -3.30 6.44
CA ARG A 47 -6.13 -2.42 5.56
C ARG A 47 -6.28 -2.98 4.14
N LYS A 48 -6.53 -4.27 4.03
CA LYS A 48 -7.43 -4.75 2.98
C LYS A 48 -8.74 -5.08 3.67
N VAL A 49 -9.78 -4.34 3.29
CA VAL A 49 -11.16 -4.79 3.47
C VAL A 49 -11.17 -6.31 3.19
N PRO A 50 -11.63 -7.16 4.12
CA PRO A 50 -11.56 -8.60 3.92
C PRO A 50 -12.22 -8.93 2.57
N PRO A 51 -11.69 -9.88 1.78
CA PRO A 51 -12.28 -10.28 0.48
C PRO A 51 -13.76 -10.67 0.60
N GLN A 52 -14.20 -10.96 1.82
CA GLN A 52 -15.60 -11.09 2.24
C GLN A 52 -16.47 -9.91 1.77
N THR A 53 -15.96 -8.68 1.76
CA THR A 53 -16.74 -7.47 1.41
C THR A 53 -16.96 -7.28 -0.10
N GLN A 54 -16.42 -8.17 -0.95
CA GLN A 54 -16.65 -8.13 -2.40
C GLN A 54 -17.81 -9.05 -2.86
N SER A 55 -18.39 -9.85 -1.95
CA SER A 55 -19.58 -10.64 -2.26
C SER A 55 -20.78 -9.71 -2.49
N PRO A 56 -21.54 -9.87 -3.59
CA PRO A 56 -22.79 -9.14 -3.81
C PRO A 56 -23.77 -9.27 -2.64
N LEU A 57 -23.76 -10.41 -1.93
CA LEU A 57 -24.61 -10.66 -0.77
C LEU A 57 -24.20 -9.83 0.44
N ILE A 58 -22.90 -9.68 0.68
CA ILE A 58 -22.39 -8.90 1.81
C ILE A 58 -22.61 -7.41 1.56
N LYS A 59 -22.46 -6.95 0.31
CA LYS A 59 -22.84 -5.59 -0.09
C LYS A 59 -24.33 -5.32 0.12
N ALA A 60 -25.21 -6.21 -0.30
CA ALA A 60 -26.65 -6.07 -0.11
C ALA A 60 -27.03 -6.04 1.38
N ALA A 61 -26.41 -6.89 2.20
CA ALA A 61 -26.65 -6.90 3.65
C ALA A 61 -26.22 -5.57 4.32
N LEU A 62 -25.07 -5.02 3.93
CA LEU A 62 -24.61 -3.71 4.39
C LEU A 62 -25.54 -2.57 3.96
N GLU A 63 -26.03 -2.57 2.72
CA GLU A 63 -27.01 -1.58 2.22
C GLU A 63 -28.35 -1.65 2.98
N MET A 64 -28.70 -2.84 3.48
CA MET A 64 -29.87 -3.06 4.34
C MET A 64 -29.61 -2.73 5.83
N GLY A 65 -28.42 -2.23 6.18
CA GLY A 65 -28.08 -1.77 7.54
C GLY A 65 -27.48 -2.85 8.45
N ALA A 66 -27.02 -3.98 7.91
CA ALA A 66 -26.28 -4.97 8.68
C ALA A 66 -24.87 -4.45 9.02
N GLU A 67 -24.32 -4.89 10.16
CA GLU A 67 -22.93 -4.63 10.56
C GLU A 67 -22.13 -5.94 10.63
N ILE A 68 -20.82 -5.85 10.35
CA ILE A 68 -19.90 -7.00 10.42
C ILE A 68 -19.18 -6.92 11.77
N SER A 69 -19.42 -7.89 12.65
CA SER A 69 -18.69 -8.07 13.92
C SER A 69 -17.72 -9.27 13.83
N ASP A 70 -16.60 -9.21 14.57
CA ASP A 70 -15.57 -10.28 14.66
C ASP A 70 -16.03 -11.47 15.52
#